data_AF-A0A0F9BYK4-F1
#
_entry.id   AF-A0A0F9BYK4-F1
#
_cell.length_a   1.000
_cell.length_b   1.000
_cell.length_c   1.000
_cell.angle_alpha   90.00
_cell.angle_beta   90.00
_cell.angle_gamma   90.00
#
_symmetry.space_group_name_H-M   'P 1'
#
loop_
_entity.id
_entity.type
_entity.pdbx_description
1 polymer ?
#
loop_
_entity_poly.entity_id
_entity_poly.type
_entity_poly.pdbx_seq_one_letter_code
_entity_poly.pdbx_strand_id
1 'polypeptide(L)'
;MPPKAYRELLDRLMGGGDLTRDEAEERVCASLGIPAAIVGFGAGLQTAKVGATMEELRKLAWSNGIIPVQRALAGEIERSLLPDFERGAQGFELEFDASELIALEDDLVKRAKRWRDMVVGGFARVDEARGAMGLDVQPSDRIYLRPFSAIEVPAGQMPEDRRQVSEEGEAALDMRGRLGKRSTLAKQRRARRSAAQNAYVLALERMEGPLARAFE
;
A
#
# COMPACT_ATOMS: atom_id res chain seq x y z
N MET A 1 -22.33 -62.38 12.86
CA MET A 1 -22.15 -61.02 12.35
C MET A 1 -23.21 -60.14 13.01
N PRO A 2 -22.87 -59.00 13.64
CA PRO A 2 -23.89 -58.11 14.18
C PRO A 2 -24.75 -57.54 13.05
N PRO A 3 -26.06 -57.35 13.27
CA PRO A 3 -26.97 -56.79 12.26
C PRO A 3 -26.55 -55.38 11.86
N LYS A 4 -26.80 -55.00 10.59
CA LYS A 4 -26.36 -53.75 9.96
C LYS A 4 -26.69 -52.50 10.78
N ALA A 5 -27.86 -52.49 11.43
CA ALA A 5 -28.32 -51.41 12.31
C ALA A 5 -27.46 -51.24 13.58
N TYR A 6 -26.86 -52.32 14.10
CA TYR A 6 -25.99 -52.27 15.28
C TYR A 6 -24.61 -51.71 14.94
N ARG A 7 -24.12 -51.91 13.71
CA ARG A 7 -22.90 -51.26 13.21
C ARG A 7 -23.09 -49.77 13.02
N GLU A 8 -24.22 -49.34 12.44
CA GLU A 8 -24.52 -47.90 12.31
C GLU A 8 -24.70 -47.22 13.68
N LEU A 9 -25.33 -47.88 14.65
CA LEU A 9 -25.45 -47.37 16.02
C LEU A 9 -24.09 -47.32 16.73
N LEU A 10 -23.24 -48.33 16.57
CA LEU A 10 -21.88 -48.33 17.09
C LEU A 10 -21.00 -47.28 16.44
N ASP A 11 -21.09 -47.07 15.12
CA ASP A 11 -20.36 -45.99 14.43
C ASP A 11 -20.87 -44.61 14.88
N ARG A 12 -22.16 -44.47 15.19
CA ARG A 12 -22.73 -43.22 15.72
C ARG A 12 -22.38 -42.98 17.19
N LEU A 13 -22.26 -44.04 17.99
CA LEU A 13 -21.85 -43.99 19.40
C LEU A 13 -20.34 -43.84 19.57
N MET A 14 -19.54 -44.52 18.75
CA MET A 14 -18.07 -44.45 18.76
C MET A 14 -17.54 -43.26 17.96
N GLY A 15 -18.19 -42.88 16.86
CA GLY A 15 -17.88 -41.69 16.06
C GLY A 15 -18.40 -40.38 16.67
N GLY A 16 -19.21 -40.45 17.74
CA GLY A 16 -19.67 -39.27 18.47
C GLY A 16 -18.57 -38.57 19.29
N GLY A 17 -17.47 -39.28 19.59
CA GLY A 17 -16.35 -38.70 20.33
C GLY A 17 -15.62 -37.60 19.55
N ASP A 18 -15.44 -37.80 18.25
CA ASP A 18 -14.67 -36.87 17.40
C ASP A 18 -15.38 -35.51 17.25
N LEU A 19 -16.71 -35.49 17.12
CA LEU A 19 -17.48 -34.24 17.04
C LEU A 19 -17.37 -33.40 18.33
N THR A 20 -17.47 -34.05 19.50
CA THR A 20 -17.35 -33.34 20.78
C THR A 20 -15.94 -32.78 21.01
N ARG A 21 -14.93 -33.47 20.47
CA ARG A 21 -13.54 -33.03 20.50
C ARG A 21 -13.31 -31.84 19.57
N ASP A 22 -13.82 -31.90 18.35
CA ASP A 22 -13.70 -30.81 17.37
C ASP A 22 -14.33 -29.51 17.89
N GLU A 23 -15.53 -29.60 18.49
CA GLU A 23 -16.18 -28.44 19.13
C GLU A 23 -15.36 -27.88 20.30
N ALA A 24 -14.72 -28.74 21.10
CA ALA A 24 -13.88 -28.31 22.20
C ALA A 24 -12.60 -27.62 21.69
N GLU A 25 -11.95 -28.20 20.68
CA GLU A 25 -10.77 -27.65 20.01
C GLU A 25 -11.07 -26.24 19.45
N GLU A 26 -12.21 -26.05 18.78
CA GLU A 26 -12.63 -24.74 18.26
C GLU A 26 -12.96 -23.74 19.37
N ARG A 27 -13.68 -24.14 20.43
CA ARG A 27 -14.06 -23.23 21.53
C ARG A 27 -12.85 -22.72 22.30
N VAL A 28 -11.87 -23.58 22.57
CA VAL A 28 -10.63 -23.17 23.24
C VAL A 28 -9.87 -22.18 22.36
N CYS A 29 -9.69 -22.50 21.08
CA CYS A 29 -9.06 -21.61 20.12
C CYS A 29 -9.77 -20.26 19.98
N ALA A 30 -11.11 -20.26 19.96
CA ALA A 30 -11.92 -19.05 19.90
C ALA A 30 -11.73 -18.16 21.14
N SER A 31 -11.61 -18.75 22.34
CA SER A 31 -11.36 -17.99 23.57
C SER A 31 -10.00 -17.29 23.58
N LEU A 32 -9.00 -17.86 22.90
CA LEU A 32 -7.66 -17.30 22.77
C LEU A 32 -7.50 -16.37 21.56
N GLY A 33 -8.48 -16.31 20.66
CA GLY A 33 -8.37 -15.56 19.40
C GLY A 33 -7.39 -16.16 18.39
N ILE A 34 -7.04 -17.44 18.53
CA ILE A 34 -6.07 -18.14 17.68
C ILE A 34 -6.82 -19.16 16.80
N PRO A 35 -6.68 -19.13 15.47
CA PRO A 35 -7.30 -20.13 14.60
C PRO A 35 -6.80 -21.56 14.90
N ALA A 36 -7.72 -22.51 15.01
CA ALA A 36 -7.42 -23.93 15.28
C ALA A 36 -6.48 -24.56 14.23
N ALA A 37 -6.54 -24.09 12.99
CA ALA A 37 -5.66 -24.54 11.91
C ALA A 37 -4.17 -24.23 12.15
N ILE A 38 -3.86 -23.12 12.82
CA ILE A 38 -2.47 -22.72 13.15
C ILE A 38 -1.90 -23.60 14.27
N VAL A 39 -2.76 -24.05 15.17
CA VAL A 39 -2.41 -24.97 16.26
C VAL A 39 -2.25 -26.41 15.75
N GLY A 40 -2.81 -26.72 14.58
CA GLY A 40 -2.77 -28.06 13.98
C GLY A 40 -3.91 -28.97 14.43
N PHE A 41 -5.02 -28.40 14.91
CA PHE A 41 -6.21 -29.13 15.32
C PHE A 41 -7.00 -29.68 14.14
N GLY A 42 -7.62 -30.84 14.35
CA GLY A 42 -8.32 -31.59 13.30
C GLY A 42 -9.47 -30.78 12.71
N ALA A 43 -10.29 -30.19 13.57
CA ALA A 43 -11.37 -29.27 13.21
C ALA A 43 -10.88 -28.10 12.35
N GLY A 44 -9.79 -27.46 12.76
CA GLY A 44 -9.22 -26.32 12.05
C GLY A 44 -8.69 -26.66 10.66
N LEU A 45 -8.07 -27.84 10.50
CA LEU A 45 -7.53 -28.30 9.22
C LEU A 45 -8.63 -28.68 8.21
N GLN A 46 -9.81 -29.11 8.65
CA GLN A 46 -10.94 -29.31 7.75
C GLN A 46 -11.48 -27.98 7.23
N THR A 47 -11.56 -26.97 8.10
CA THR A 47 -12.07 -25.63 7.76
C THR A 47 -11.08 -24.81 6.91
N ALA A 48 -9.77 -24.95 7.13
CA ALA A 48 -8.74 -24.24 6.35
C ALA A 48 -8.73 -24.63 4.86
N LYS A 49 -9.32 -25.77 4.47
CA LYS A 49 -9.45 -26.20 3.07
C LYS A 49 -10.42 -25.31 2.25
N VAL A 50 -11.22 -24.48 2.91
CA VAL A 50 -12.33 -23.74 2.28
C VAL A 50 -11.93 -22.33 1.79
N GLY A 51 -10.65 -21.96 1.84
CA GLY A 51 -10.12 -20.86 1.02
C GLY A 51 -9.32 -19.76 1.73
N ALA A 52 -9.02 -19.87 3.02
CA ALA A 52 -8.07 -18.97 3.68
C ALA A 52 -6.63 -19.48 3.48
N THR A 53 -5.71 -18.59 3.12
CA THR A 53 -4.29 -18.97 3.02
C THR A 53 -3.70 -19.10 4.43
N MET A 54 -2.78 -20.05 4.65
CA MET A 54 -2.14 -20.26 5.96
C MET A 54 -1.47 -18.98 6.51
N GLU A 55 -0.96 -18.13 5.62
CA GLU A 55 -0.38 -16.83 5.94
C GLU A 55 -1.40 -15.86 6.55
N GLU A 56 -2.62 -15.80 6.00
CA GLU A 56 -3.71 -14.97 6.52
C GLU A 56 -4.17 -15.45 7.90
N LEU A 57 -4.25 -16.76 8.10
CA LEU A 57 -4.58 -17.35 9.41
C LEU A 57 -3.49 -17.06 10.44
N ARG A 58 -2.22 -17.07 10.04
CA ARG A 58 -1.10 -16.71 10.92
C ARG A 58 -1.20 -15.25 11.33
N LYS A 59 -1.48 -14.37 10.37
CA LYS A 59 -1.68 -12.94 10.65
C LYS A 59 -2.84 -12.69 11.59
N LEU A 60 -3.98 -13.38 11.39
CA LEU A 60 -5.13 -13.30 12.30
C LEU A 60 -4.79 -13.76 13.73
N ALA A 61 -3.98 -14.82 13.87
CA ALA A 61 -3.53 -15.30 15.17
C ALA A 61 -2.72 -14.23 15.93
N TRP A 62 -1.82 -13.53 15.23
CA TRP A 62 -1.03 -12.46 15.80
C TRP A 62 -1.87 -11.24 16.18
N SER A 63 -2.76 -10.80 15.28
CA SER A 63 -3.57 -9.59 15.50
C SER A 63 -4.61 -9.75 16.60
N ASN A 64 -5.27 -10.92 16.68
CA ASN A 64 -6.41 -11.12 17.56
C ASN A 64 -6.05 -11.81 18.87
N GLY A 65 -4.99 -12.61 18.90
CA GLY A 65 -4.58 -13.38 20.08
C GLY A 65 -3.29 -12.85 20.69
N ILE A 66 -2.16 -13.05 19.99
CA ILE A 66 -0.82 -12.92 20.58
C ILE A 66 -0.51 -11.48 20.99
N ILE A 67 -0.70 -10.49 20.11
CA ILE A 67 -0.38 -9.08 20.41
C ILE A 67 -1.25 -8.55 21.57
N PRO A 68 -2.58 -8.79 21.62
CA PRO A 68 -3.39 -8.41 22.77
C PRO A 68 -2.90 -9.02 24.09
N VAL A 69 -2.53 -10.30 24.12
CA VAL A 69 -2.01 -10.96 25.32
C VAL A 69 -0.68 -10.36 25.74
N GLN A 70 0.22 -10.11 24.78
CA GLN A 70 1.50 -9.43 25.04
C GLN A 70 1.28 -8.02 25.62
N ARG A 71 0.34 -7.24 25.09
CA ARG A 71 0.00 -5.91 25.63
C ARG A 71 -0.55 -5.97 27.05
N ALA A 72 -1.42 -6.95 27.33
CA ALA A 72 -1.95 -7.13 28.68
C ALA A 72 -0.84 -7.51 29.67
N LEU A 73 0.06 -8.41 29.28
CA LEU A 73 1.23 -8.79 30.08
C LEU A 73 2.18 -7.61 30.28
N ALA A 74 2.45 -6.84 29.22
CA ALA A 74 3.30 -5.67 29.27
C ALA A 74 2.78 -4.65 30.28
N GLY A 75 1.49 -4.30 30.20
CA GLY A 75 0.86 -3.37 31.14
C GLY A 75 0.86 -3.87 32.59
N GLU A 76 0.84 -5.19 32.81
CA GLU A 76 0.96 -5.74 34.17
C GLU A 76 2.40 -5.69 34.69
N ILE A 77 3.40 -5.98 33.86
CA ILE A 77 4.82 -5.82 34.21
C ILE A 77 5.12 -4.33 34.48
N GLU A 78 4.58 -3.45 33.65
CA GLU A 78 4.72 -2.00 33.81
C GLU A 78 4.13 -1.51 35.13
N ARG A 79 2.95 -2.03 35.52
CA ARG A 79 2.32 -1.62 36.79
C ARG A 79 2.99 -2.23 38.02
N SER A 80 3.38 -3.50 37.93
CA SER A 80 3.85 -4.28 39.09
C SER A 80 5.35 -4.19 39.34
N LEU A 81 6.16 -4.15 38.29
CA LEU A 81 7.60 -4.33 38.36
C LEU A 81 8.36 -3.04 38.05
N LEU A 82 7.92 -2.26 37.06
CA LEU A 82 8.62 -1.03 36.65
C LEU A 82 8.84 -0.02 37.79
N PRO A 83 7.90 0.19 38.74
CA PRO A 83 8.11 1.12 39.86
C PRO A 83 9.28 0.73 40.78
N ASP A 84 9.65 -0.55 40.83
CA ASP A 84 10.75 -1.05 41.66
C ASP A 84 12.13 -0.78 41.04
N PHE A 85 12.21 -0.64 39.72
CA PHE A 85 13.45 -0.39 38.99
C PHE A 85 13.69 1.09 38.72
N GLU A 86 12.64 1.87 38.48
CA GLU A 86 12.75 3.29 38.12
C GLU A 86 11.93 4.17 39.07
N ARG A 87 12.63 5.01 39.85
CA ARG A 87 11.97 6.01 40.71
C ARG A 87 11.37 7.11 39.84
N GLY A 88 10.06 7.02 39.63
CA GLY A 88 9.33 7.97 38.78
C GLY A 88 9.05 7.40 37.40
N ALA A 89 8.50 6.19 37.33
CA ALA A 89 8.08 5.47 36.13
C ALA A 89 7.10 6.22 35.19
N GLN A 90 6.78 7.50 35.43
CA GLN A 90 5.84 8.32 34.66
C GLN A 90 6.33 8.70 33.24
N GLY A 91 7.40 8.08 32.74
CA GLY A 91 7.94 8.32 31.40
C GLY A 91 8.53 7.09 30.72
N PHE A 92 8.33 5.90 31.29
CA PHE A 92 8.80 4.64 30.70
C PHE A 92 7.59 3.77 30.37
N GLU A 93 7.57 3.23 29.16
CA GLU A 93 6.56 2.29 28.69
C GLU A 93 7.25 0.98 28.36
N LEU A 94 6.61 -0.13 28.68
CA LEU A 94 7.07 -1.44 28.28
C LEU A 94 6.23 -1.93 27.09
N GLU A 95 6.89 -2.18 25.96
CA GLU A 95 6.25 -2.76 24.79
C GLU A 95 7.04 -3.99 24.30
N PHE A 96 6.32 -4.97 23.77
CA PHE A 96 6.94 -6.08 23.05
C PHE A 96 7.23 -5.65 21.62
N ASP A 97 8.50 -5.76 21.20
CA ASP A 97 8.88 -5.44 19.82
C ASP A 97 8.25 -6.43 18.83
N ALA A 98 7.45 -5.87 17.92
CA ALA A 98 6.73 -6.59 16.87
C ALA A 98 7.22 -6.21 15.45
N SER A 99 8.31 -5.45 15.34
CA SER A 99 8.81 -4.89 14.08
C SER A 99 9.30 -5.95 13.09
N GLU A 100 9.87 -7.06 13.57
CA GLU A 100 10.42 -8.16 12.76
C GLU A 100 9.40 -9.28 12.46
N LEU A 101 8.11 -9.06 12.75
CA LEU A 101 7.08 -10.08 12.51
C LEU A 101 6.71 -10.16 11.02
N ILE A 102 7.15 -11.22 10.35
CA ILE A 102 6.83 -11.53 8.94
C ILE A 102 5.32 -11.44 8.67
N ALA A 103 4.47 -11.92 9.60
CA ALA A 103 3.02 -11.90 9.43
C ALA A 103 2.41 -10.48 9.37
N LEU A 104 3.13 -9.45 9.85
CA LEU A 104 2.70 -8.05 9.82
C LEU A 104 3.39 -7.23 8.70
N GLU A 105 4.44 -7.78 8.07
CA GLU A 105 5.24 -7.08 7.06
C GLU A 105 4.40 -6.61 5.86
N ASP A 106 3.46 -7.45 5.41
CA ASP A 106 2.51 -7.13 4.34
C ASP A 106 1.70 -5.86 4.61
N ASP A 107 1.33 -5.61 5.87
CA ASP A 107 0.59 -4.40 6.24
C ASP A 107 1.48 -3.17 6.27
N LEU A 108 2.76 -3.34 6.62
CA LEU A 108 3.76 -2.27 6.52
C LEU A 108 3.96 -1.88 5.05
N VAL A 109 4.08 -2.86 4.15
CA VAL A 109 4.19 -2.62 2.71
C VAL A 109 2.94 -1.92 2.16
N LYS A 110 1.74 -2.39 2.53
CA LYS A 110 0.47 -1.76 2.12
C LYS A 110 0.36 -0.32 2.65
N ARG A 111 0.79 -0.08 3.88
CA ARG A 111 0.83 1.26 4.49
C ARG A 111 1.82 2.17 3.75
N ALA A 112 3.04 1.70 3.50
CA ALA A 112 4.06 2.45 2.77
C ALA A 112 3.61 2.79 1.34
N LYS A 113 2.98 1.84 0.65
CA LYS A 113 2.41 2.06 -0.69
C LYS A 113 1.32 3.14 -0.65
N ARG A 114 0.41 3.10 0.31
CA ARG A 114 -0.64 4.12 0.47
C ARG A 114 -0.04 5.50 0.67
N TRP A 115 0.95 5.64 1.54
CA TRP A 115 1.64 6.91 1.77
C TRP A 115 2.39 7.40 0.53
N ARG A 116 3.08 6.50 -0.17
CA ARG A 116 3.71 6.82 -1.46
C ARG A 116 2.69 7.39 -2.44
N ASP A 117 1.56 6.73 -2.60
CA ASP A 117 0.52 7.15 -3.56
C ASP A 117 -0.07 8.52 -3.18
N MET A 118 -0.28 8.78 -1.88
CA MET A 118 -0.73 10.09 -1.38
C MET A 118 0.30 11.20 -1.61
N VAL A 119 1.59 10.91 -1.42
CA VAL A 119 2.68 11.87 -1.65
C VAL A 119 2.86 12.15 -3.13
N VAL A 120 2.89 11.12 -3.99
CA VAL A 120 3.03 11.27 -5.44
C VAL A 120 1.82 11.96 -6.06
N GLY A 121 0.61 11.71 -5.54
CA GLY A 121 -0.61 12.43 -5.92
C GLY A 121 -0.66 13.88 -5.42
N GLY A 122 0.28 14.29 -4.55
CA GLY A 122 0.33 15.62 -3.95
C GLY A 122 -0.72 15.88 -2.88
N PHE A 123 -1.38 14.84 -2.35
CA PHE A 123 -2.35 14.98 -1.25
C PHE A 123 -1.65 15.13 0.10
N ALA A 124 -0.54 14.42 0.29
CA ALA A 124 0.26 14.45 1.52
C ALA A 124 1.65 15.05 1.27
N ARG A 125 2.26 15.62 2.31
CA ARG A 125 3.66 16.05 2.27
C ARG A 125 4.62 14.89 2.56
N VAL A 126 5.90 15.08 2.20
CA VAL A 126 6.94 14.07 2.43
C VAL A 126 7.23 13.87 3.92
N ASP A 127 7.22 14.93 4.73
CA ASP A 127 7.40 14.88 6.19
C ASP A 127 6.29 14.04 6.88
N GLU A 128 5.05 14.20 6.44
CA GLU A 128 3.90 13.44 6.97
C GLU A 128 4.04 11.94 6.69
N ALA A 129 4.50 11.57 5.48
CA ALA A 129 4.74 10.18 5.13
C ALA A 129 5.90 9.57 5.91
N ARG A 130 7.01 10.31 6.10
CA ARG A 130 8.15 9.85 6.90
C ARG A 130 7.76 9.62 8.35
N GLY A 131 7.06 10.58 8.97
CA GLY A 131 6.57 10.45 10.33
C GLY A 131 5.62 9.27 10.51
N ALA A 132 4.72 9.03 9.55
CA ALA A 132 3.80 7.89 9.59
C ALA A 132 4.48 6.51 9.46
N MET A 133 5.70 6.48 8.95
CA MET A 133 6.54 5.28 8.87
C MET A 133 7.54 5.16 10.04
N GLY A 134 7.49 6.08 11.02
CA GLY A 134 8.43 6.10 12.15
C GLY A 134 9.85 6.53 11.76
N LEU A 135 10.02 7.15 10.60
CA LEU A 135 11.31 7.68 10.15
C LEU A 135 11.52 9.09 10.71
N ASP A 136 12.78 9.43 10.97
CA ASP A 136 13.15 10.78 11.42
C ASP A 136 12.76 11.83 10.37
N VAL A 137 12.19 12.94 10.86
CA VAL A 137 11.61 14.02 10.03
C VAL A 137 12.47 15.26 10.17
N GLN A 138 13.03 15.71 9.04
CA GLN A 138 13.84 16.92 8.99
C GLN A 138 13.01 18.11 8.47
N PRO A 139 13.33 19.36 8.84
CA PRO A 139 12.63 20.54 8.31
C PRO A 139 12.65 20.63 6.77
N SER A 140 13.67 20.06 6.12
CA SER A 140 13.79 19.97 4.66
C SER A 140 12.74 19.05 4.00
N ASP A 141 12.13 18.14 4.75
CA ASP A 141 11.14 17.17 4.24
C ASP A 141 9.74 17.78 4.12
N ARG A 142 9.54 19.03 4.56
CA ARG A 142 8.26 19.75 4.49
C ARG A 142 7.95 20.25 3.08
N ILE A 143 7.82 19.32 2.14
CA ILE A 143 7.63 19.58 0.72
C ILE A 143 6.44 18.79 0.16
N TYR A 144 5.79 19.37 -0.85
CA TYR A 144 4.79 18.68 -1.66
C TYR A 144 5.41 18.24 -2.99
N LEU A 145 5.16 17.00 -3.40
CA LEU A 145 5.43 16.56 -4.76
C LEU A 145 4.17 16.78 -5.62
N ARG A 146 4.30 17.54 -6.70
CA ARG A 146 3.21 17.77 -7.67
C ARG A 146 3.62 17.17 -9.00
N PRO A 147 2.85 16.20 -9.55
CA PRO A 147 3.19 15.60 -10.82
C PRO A 147 3.06 16.64 -11.94
N PHE A 148 4.18 16.95 -12.61
CA PHE A 148 4.20 17.94 -13.69
C PHE A 148 3.41 17.48 -14.95
N SER A 149 3.17 16.18 -15.08
CA SER A 149 2.48 15.56 -16.20
C SER A 149 0.95 15.61 -16.10
N ALA A 150 0.41 16.09 -14.98
CA ALA A 150 -1.02 16.25 -14.78
C ALA A 150 -1.45 17.65 -15.23
N ILE A 151 -2.31 17.72 -16.24
CA ILE A 151 -2.96 18.97 -16.64
C ILE A 151 -4.35 18.97 -16.00
N GLU A 152 -4.61 20.00 -15.21
CA GLU A 152 -5.92 20.25 -14.62
C GLU A 152 -6.90 20.61 -15.74
N VAL A 153 -7.92 19.78 -15.97
CA VAL A 153 -9.03 20.10 -16.88
C VAL A 153 -10.29 20.29 -16.02
N PRO A 154 -10.91 21.49 -16.03
CA PRO A 154 -12.14 21.75 -15.29
C PRO A 154 -13.26 20.76 -15.65
N ALA A 155 -14.02 20.32 -14.65
CA ALA A 155 -15.15 19.41 -14.86
C ALA A 155 -16.17 20.01 -15.83
N GLY A 156 -16.44 19.31 -16.95
CA GLY A 156 -17.34 19.77 -18.01
C GLY A 156 -16.65 20.31 -19.26
N GLN A 157 -15.32 20.49 -19.24
CA GLN A 157 -14.55 20.81 -20.45
C GLN A 157 -13.91 19.53 -21.01
N MET A 158 -14.14 19.23 -22.29
CA MET A 158 -13.33 18.24 -22.98
C MET A 158 -11.93 18.81 -23.20
N PRO A 159 -10.86 17.99 -23.20
CA PRO A 159 -9.55 18.46 -23.59
C PRO A 159 -9.65 19.04 -25.00
N GLU A 160 -9.48 20.35 -25.17
CA GLU A 160 -9.51 20.94 -26.50
C GLU A 160 -8.37 20.33 -27.31
N ASP A 161 -8.71 19.56 -28.35
CA ASP A 161 -7.74 19.08 -29.33
C ASP A 161 -7.23 20.32 -30.06
N ARG A 162 -6.03 20.79 -29.70
CA ARG A 162 -5.38 21.99 -30.26
C ARG A 162 -4.90 21.74 -31.70
N ARG A 163 -5.81 21.27 -32.57
CA ARG A 163 -5.64 21.06 -34.01
C ARG A 163 -6.52 21.97 -34.86
N GLN A 164 -7.05 23.06 -34.31
CA GLN A 164 -7.56 24.14 -35.15
C GLN A 164 -6.40 25.06 -35.51
N VAL A 165 -5.64 24.65 -36.52
CA VAL A 165 -4.89 25.61 -37.34
C VAL A 165 -5.97 26.37 -38.09
N SER A 166 -6.07 27.68 -37.88
CA SER A 166 -6.99 28.55 -38.61
C SER A 166 -6.82 28.32 -40.12
N GLU A 167 -7.90 27.97 -40.81
CA GLU A 167 -7.94 27.74 -42.27
C GLU A 167 -7.35 28.94 -43.06
N GLU A 168 -7.40 30.14 -42.47
CA GLU A 168 -6.81 31.38 -42.99
C GLU A 168 -5.28 31.31 -43.12
N GLY A 169 -4.60 30.55 -42.27
CA GLY A 169 -3.15 30.35 -42.31
C GLY A 169 -2.72 29.40 -43.43
N GLU A 170 -3.53 28.39 -43.73
CA GLU A 170 -3.26 27.41 -44.81
C GLU A 170 -3.46 28.02 -46.20
N ALA A 171 -4.48 28.88 -46.37
CA ALA A 171 -4.69 29.60 -47.63
C ALA A 171 -3.52 30.56 -47.96
N ALA A 172 -2.94 31.22 -46.95
CA ALA A 172 -1.78 32.08 -47.11
C ALA A 172 -0.49 31.30 -47.42
N LEU A 173 -0.37 30.06 -46.93
CA LEU A 173 0.76 29.17 -47.18
C LEU A 173 0.73 28.52 -48.58
N ASP A 174 -0.46 28.25 -49.13
CA ASP A 174 -0.59 27.57 -50.42
C ASP A 174 -0.31 28.49 -51.64
N MET A 175 -0.60 29.79 -51.53
CA MET A 175 -0.24 30.76 -52.59
C MET A 175 1.27 30.95 -52.76
N ARG A 176 2.06 30.87 -51.68
CA ARG A 176 3.54 30.89 -51.75
C ARG A 176 4.15 29.53 -52.12
N GLY A 177 3.40 28.43 -51.98
CA GLY A 177 3.89 27.06 -52.14
C GLY A 177 3.98 26.53 -53.57
N ARG A 178 3.30 27.15 -54.55
CA ARG A 178 3.25 26.64 -55.93
C ARG A 178 4.58 26.70 -56.70
N LEU A 179 5.58 27.44 -56.23
CA LEU A 179 6.90 27.56 -56.86
C LEU A 179 7.98 26.58 -56.34
N GLY A 180 7.66 25.67 -55.41
CA GLY A 180 8.67 24.91 -54.66
C GLY A 180 8.42 23.40 -54.51
N LYS A 181 7.82 22.73 -55.50
CA LYS A 181 7.39 21.31 -55.41
C LYS A 181 8.53 20.25 -55.42
N ARG A 182 9.75 20.56 -54.95
CA ARG A 182 10.86 19.59 -54.95
C ARG A 182 11.56 19.30 -53.61
N SER A 183 11.16 19.89 -52.48
CA SER A 183 11.88 19.68 -51.20
C SER A 183 11.05 19.12 -50.03
N THR A 184 9.76 18.81 -50.23
CA THR A 184 8.84 18.51 -49.11
C THR A 184 8.97 17.12 -48.49
N LEU A 185 9.60 16.14 -49.18
CA LEU A 185 9.85 14.81 -48.60
C LEU A 185 11.01 14.82 -47.57
N ALA A 186 11.96 15.76 -47.67
CA ALA A 186 13.09 15.85 -46.75
C ALA A 186 12.77 16.63 -45.45
N LYS A 187 11.73 17.48 -45.45
CA LYS A 187 11.33 18.27 -44.28
C LYS A 187 10.39 17.52 -43.32
N GLN A 188 9.67 16.50 -43.79
CA GLN A 188 8.77 15.69 -42.95
C GLN A 188 9.51 14.83 -41.90
N ARG A 189 10.81 14.58 -42.06
CA ARG A 189 11.61 13.81 -41.09
C ARG A 189 12.20 14.66 -39.95
N ARG A 190 12.11 16.00 -40.01
CA ARG A 190 12.69 16.91 -38.99
C ARG A 190 11.68 17.57 -38.05
N ALA A 191 10.38 17.33 -38.21
CA ALA A 191 9.33 17.93 -37.38
C ALA A 191 8.59 16.89 -36.51
N ARG A 192 9.34 16.11 -35.74
CA ARG A 192 8.78 15.35 -34.60
C ARG A 192 9.58 15.67 -33.34
N ARG A 193 9.50 16.93 -32.91
CA ARG A 193 9.66 17.21 -31.49
C ARG A 193 8.27 17.21 -30.88
N SER A 194 8.01 16.24 -30.01
CA SER A 194 6.74 16.15 -29.31
C SER A 194 6.59 17.38 -28.41
N ALA A 195 5.35 17.78 -28.11
CA ALA A 195 5.07 18.91 -27.23
C ALA A 195 5.81 18.83 -25.88
N ALA A 196 6.05 17.61 -25.39
CA ALA A 196 6.84 17.34 -24.20
C ALA A 196 8.33 17.74 -24.35
N GLN A 197 8.93 17.55 -25.52
CA GLN A 197 10.32 17.97 -25.77
C GLN A 197 10.46 19.49 -25.87
N ASN A 198 9.45 20.19 -26.41
CA ASN A 198 9.47 21.65 -26.45
C ASN A 198 9.23 22.27 -25.07
N ALA A 199 8.37 21.66 -24.25
CA ALA A 199 8.19 22.06 -22.86
C ALA A 199 9.46 21.82 -22.01
N TYR A 200 10.17 20.72 -22.26
CA TYR A 200 11.45 20.42 -21.60
C TYR A 200 12.54 21.44 -21.95
N VAL A 201 12.63 21.87 -23.21
CA VAL A 201 13.58 22.91 -23.65
C VAL A 201 13.27 24.27 -23.00
N LEU A 202 11.99 24.67 -22.97
CA LEU A 202 11.57 25.91 -22.30
C LEU A 202 11.81 25.89 -20.78
N ALA A 203 11.73 24.70 -20.16
CA ALA A 203 12.04 24.54 -18.74
C ALA A 203 13.55 24.64 -18.46
N LEU A 204 14.40 24.11 -19.35
CA LEU A 204 15.86 24.28 -19.27
C LEU A 204 16.26 25.75 -19.40
N GLU A 205 15.71 26.47 -20.38
CA GLU A 205 15.97 27.91 -20.59
C GLU A 205 15.55 28.75 -19.36
N ARG A 206 14.51 28.34 -18.63
CA ARG A 206 14.07 28.98 -17.39
C ARG A 206 14.99 28.69 -16.20
N MET A 207 15.68 27.55 -16.18
CA MET A 207 16.68 27.20 -15.15
C MET A 207 18.05 27.81 -15.45
N GLU A 208 18.39 28.03 -16.72
CA GLU A 208 19.64 28.69 -17.13
C GLU A 208 19.66 30.18 -16.77
N GLY A 209 18.50 30.87 -16.77
CA GLY A 209 18.39 32.28 -16.39
C GLY A 209 18.96 32.63 -15.00
N PRO A 210 18.59 31.91 -13.92
CA PRO A 210 19.17 32.12 -12.59
C PRO A 210 20.59 31.57 -12.43
N LEU A 211 21.00 30.57 -13.22
CA LEU A 211 22.39 30.05 -13.21
C LEU A 211 23.37 31.01 -13.89
N ALA A 212 22.99 31.64 -15.01
CA ALA A 212 23.81 32.62 -15.71
C ALA A 212 24.09 33.88 -14.87
N ARG A 213 23.13 34.28 -14.03
CA ARG A 213 23.29 35.41 -13.08
C ARG A 213 24.13 35.07 -11.85
N ALA A 214 24.44 33.79 -11.61
CA ALA A 214 25.28 33.35 -10.50
C ALA A 214 26.77 33.24 -10.89
N PHE A 215 27.10 33.37 -12.17
CA PHE A 215 28.45 33.29 -12.73
C PHE A 215 28.99 34.64 -13.29
N GLU A 216 28.23 35.73 -13.16
CA GLU A 216 28.71 37.13 -13.27
C GLU A 216 28.95 37.72 -11.87
#